data_AF-A0A7Y4P3V3-F1
#
_entry.id   AF-A0A7Y4P3V3-F1
#
_cell.length_a   1.000
_cell.length_b   1.000
_cell.length_c   1.000
_cell.angle_alpha   90.00
_cell.angle_beta   90.00
_cell.angle_gamma   90.00
#
_symmetry.space_group_name_H-M   'P 1'
#
loop_
_entity.id
_entity.type
_entity.pdbx_description
1 polymer ?
#
loop_
_entity_poly.entity_id
_entity_poly.type
_entity_poly.pdbx_seq_one_letter_code
_entity_poly.pdbx_strand_id
1 'polypeptide(L)'
;MTVTFAHDRGYSPHVYSDGPSTADDSPHRFPDRGRTRLCIWLPSDPPARRWVPADGLLGLFGMTAEHLFKEGWWREYREWLGDEAPHGPHAKEAN
;
A
#
# COMPACT_ATOMS: atom_id res chain seq x y z
N MET A 1 4.16 -0.65 -13.31
CA MET A 1 4.59 -0.58 -11.90
C MET A 1 6.02 -0.08 -11.83
N THR A 2 6.34 0.78 -10.87
CA THR A 2 7.69 1.29 -10.60
C THR A 2 8.00 1.15 -9.11
N VAL A 3 9.21 0.69 -8.77
CA VAL A 3 9.71 0.66 -7.40
C VAL A 3 10.91 1.59 -7.30
N THR A 4 10.91 2.49 -6.32
CA THR A 4 12.07 3.31 -5.96
C THR A 4 12.45 3.07 -4.51
N PHE A 5 13.71 3.28 -4.17
CA PHE A 5 14.20 3.15 -2.79
C PHE A 5 14.72 4.51 -2.30
N ALA A 6 14.21 4.96 -1.16
CA ALA A 6 14.70 6.18 -0.53
C ALA A 6 16.13 5.96 -0.02
N HIS A 7 17.06 6.83 -0.45
CA HIS A 7 18.49 6.71 -0.13
C HIS A 7 18.82 7.16 1.32
N ASP A 8 17.94 7.92 1.96
CA ASP A 8 18.17 8.55 3.26
C ASP A 8 17.65 7.74 4.46
N ARG A 9 16.81 6.72 4.24
CA ARG A 9 16.13 5.96 5.30
C ARG A 9 16.02 4.46 5.02
N GLY A 10 17.17 3.79 4.90
CA GLY A 10 17.27 2.33 5.10
C GLY A 10 16.35 1.48 4.23
N TYR A 11 16.50 1.55 2.90
CA TYR A 11 15.78 0.70 1.93
C TYR A 11 14.25 0.80 2.03
N SER A 12 13.69 1.96 2.32
CA SER A 12 12.22 2.12 2.30
C SER A 12 11.71 2.10 0.84
N PRO A 13 10.91 1.11 0.42
CA PRO A 13 10.41 1.05 -0.95
C PRO A 13 9.22 2.01 -1.12
N HIS A 14 9.25 2.81 -2.18
CA HIS A 14 8.07 3.48 -2.69
C HIS A 14 7.62 2.77 -3.96
N VAL A 15 6.36 2.35 -3.97
CA VAL A 15 5.80 1.59 -5.09
C VAL A 15 4.68 2.38 -5.74
N TYR A 16 4.74 2.45 -7.07
CA TYR A 16 3.82 3.20 -7.90
C TYR A 16 3.25 2.25 -8.97
N SER A 17 1.96 2.41 -9.26
CA SER A 17 1.29 1.80 -10.40
C SER A 17 0.34 2.81 -11.01
N ASP A 18 0.14 2.72 -12.33
CA ASP A 18 -0.95 3.44 -12.97
C ASP A 18 -2.27 2.90 -12.42
N GLY A 19 -3.27 3.77 -12.30
CA GLY A 19 -4.54 3.40 -11.68
C GLY A 19 -5.30 4.62 -11.16
N PRO A 20 -6.40 4.38 -10.44
CA PRO A 20 -7.21 5.46 -9.87
C PRO A 20 -6.40 6.36 -8.93
N SER A 21 -6.74 7.65 -8.93
CA SER A 21 -6.10 8.67 -8.10
C SER A 21 -7.04 9.24 -7.03
N THR A 22 -8.31 8.82 -7.02
CA THR A 22 -9.33 9.24 -6.06
C THR A 22 -9.41 8.24 -4.90
N ALA A 23 -9.71 8.74 -3.71
CA ALA A 23 -9.88 7.89 -2.52
C ALA A 23 -11.08 6.93 -2.67
N ASP A 24 -12.13 7.36 -3.38
CA ASP A 24 -13.32 6.54 -3.63
C ASP A 24 -12.98 5.30 -4.46
N ASP A 25 -12.07 5.41 -5.43
CA ASP A 25 -11.69 4.29 -6.30
C ASP A 25 -10.47 3.52 -5.80
N SER A 26 -9.69 4.09 -4.86
CA SER A 26 -8.57 3.43 -4.21
C SER A 26 -8.21 4.10 -2.87
N PRO A 27 -8.75 3.63 -1.74
CA PRO A 27 -8.53 4.26 -0.44
C PRO A 27 -7.08 4.12 0.05
N HIS A 28 -6.30 3.23 -0.56
CA HIS A 28 -4.96 2.84 -0.14
C HIS A 28 -3.82 3.45 -0.99
N ARG A 29 -4.01 4.69 -1.43
CA ARG A 29 -3.01 5.44 -2.21
C ARG A 29 -2.65 6.75 -1.52
N PHE A 30 -1.36 7.04 -1.39
CA PHE A 30 -0.86 8.30 -0.83
C PHE A 30 -0.41 9.25 -1.94
N PRO A 31 -0.77 10.55 -1.89
CA PRO A 31 -0.18 11.56 -2.77
C PRO A 31 1.34 11.64 -2.59
N ASP A 32 2.07 11.72 -3.70
CA ASP A 32 3.53 11.88 -3.73
C ASP A 32 3.98 12.64 -4.98
N ARG A 33 4.32 13.92 -4.83
CA ARG A 33 4.93 14.79 -5.87
C ARG A 33 4.31 14.65 -7.27
N GLY A 34 2.98 14.72 -7.37
CA GLY A 34 2.24 14.62 -8.64
C GLY A 34 1.93 13.19 -9.10
N ARG A 35 2.22 12.18 -8.27
CA ARG A 35 1.83 10.78 -8.43
C ARG A 35 1.10 10.30 -7.18
N THR A 36 0.62 9.06 -7.22
CA THR A 36 0.17 8.34 -6.04
C THR A 36 1.04 7.10 -5.81
N ARG A 37 1.48 6.89 -4.57
CA ARG A 37 2.19 5.68 -4.13
C ARG A 37 1.22 4.73 -3.44
N LEU A 38 1.42 3.43 -3.62
CA LEU A 38 0.61 2.42 -2.94
C LEU A 38 0.92 2.39 -1.43
N CYS A 39 -0.12 2.18 -0.63
CA CYS A 39 -0.02 1.93 0.80
C CYS A 39 0.35 0.47 1.06
N ILE A 40 1.57 0.09 0.70
CA ILE A 40 2.11 -1.27 0.96
C ILE A 40 3.10 -1.30 2.13
N TRP A 41 3.41 -0.13 2.70
CA TRP A 41 4.43 0.02 3.72
C TRP A 41 4.09 1.17 4.67
N LEU A 42 3.88 0.84 5.95
CA LEU A 42 3.99 1.80 7.04
C LEU A 42 5.26 1.49 7.85
N PRO A 43 6.17 2.48 8.05
CA PRO A 43 7.37 2.27 8.84
C PRO A 43 7.10 1.88 10.28
N SER A 44 5.92 2.23 10.81
CA SER A 44 5.48 1.90 12.17
C SER A 44 5.03 0.45 12.33
N ASP A 45 4.77 -0.27 11.24
CA ASP A 45 4.25 -1.63 11.31
C ASP A 45 5.34 -2.60 11.81
N PRO A 46 4.95 -3.65 12.56
CA PRO A 46 5.88 -4.69 12.97
C PRO A 46 6.47 -5.40 11.74
N PRO A 47 7.69 -5.97 11.81
CA PRO A 47 8.33 -6.65 10.68
C PRO A 47 7.46 -7.72 10.00
N ALA A 48 6.57 -8.38 10.73
CA ALA A 48 5.66 -9.37 10.17
C ALA A 48 4.57 -8.80 9.24
N ARG A 49 4.36 -7.47 9.25
CA ARG A 49 3.30 -6.78 8.47
C ARG A 49 3.87 -5.77 7.47
N ARG A 50 5.19 -5.69 7.31
CA ARG A 50 5.85 -4.80 6.35
C ARG A 50 6.94 -5.54 5.61
N TRP A 51 7.24 -5.08 4.41
CA TRP A 51 8.43 -5.54 3.71
C TRP A 51 9.70 -5.14 4.48
N VAL A 52 10.61 -6.10 4.62
CA VAL A 52 11.99 -5.88 5.09
C VAL A 52 12.99 -6.34 4.03
N PRO A 53 14.23 -5.82 4.01
CA PRO A 53 15.23 -6.23 3.01
C PRO A 53 15.47 -7.74 2.93
N ALA A 54 15.31 -8.46 4.05
CA ALA A 54 15.45 -9.92 4.11
C ALA A 54 14.39 -10.68 3.29
N ASP A 55 13.23 -10.08 3.01
CA ASP A 55 12.18 -10.67 2.17
C ASP A 55 12.57 -10.68 0.68
N GLY A 56 13.55 -9.84 0.31
CA GLY A 56 13.98 -9.65 -1.07
C GLY A 56 12.92 -8.98 -1.96
N LEU A 57 13.29 -8.68 -3.20
CA LEU A 57 12.39 -8.02 -4.15
C LEU A 57 11.14 -8.87 -4.49
N LEU A 58 11.28 -10.19 -4.46
CA LEU A 58 10.16 -11.09 -4.74
C LEU A 58 9.04 -10.94 -3.69
N GLY A 59 9.38 -10.80 -2.40
CA GLY A 59 8.42 -10.52 -1.35
C GLY A 59 7.68 -9.20 -1.57
N LEU A 60 8.42 -8.15 -1.95
CA LEU A 60 7.83 -6.84 -2.26
C LEU A 60 6.83 -6.91 -3.42
N PHE A 61 7.15 -7.69 -4.46
CA PHE A 61 6.26 -7.90 -5.60
C PHE A 61 5.00 -8.67 -5.19
N GLY A 62 5.13 -9.67 -4.32
CA GLY A 62 3.98 -10.39 -3.75
C GLY A 62 3.02 -9.45 -3.01
N MET A 63 3.55 -8.65 -2.07
CA MET A 63 2.76 -7.65 -1.35
C MET A 63 2.11 -6.62 -2.29
N THR A 64 2.82 -6.21 -3.34
CA THR A 64 2.28 -5.27 -4.33
C THR A 64 1.14 -5.90 -5.14
N ALA A 65 1.29 -7.14 -5.57
CA ALA A 65 0.25 -7.86 -6.30
C ALA A 65 -1.01 -8.05 -5.45
N GLU A 66 -0.84 -8.43 -4.17
CA GLU A 66 -1.93 -8.54 -3.20
C GLU A 66 -2.68 -7.21 -3.06
N HIS A 67 -1.97 -6.11 -2.88
CA HIS A 67 -2.57 -4.79 -2.76
C HIS A 67 -3.38 -4.39 -3.99
N LEU A 68 -2.84 -4.60 -5.20
CA LEU A 68 -3.54 -4.28 -6.45
C LEU A 68 -4.76 -5.17 -6.67
N PHE A 69 -4.71 -6.43 -6.23
CA PHE A 69 -5.87 -7.31 -6.25
C PHE A 69 -6.99 -6.80 -5.34
N LYS A 70 -6.64 -6.39 -4.11
CA LYS A 70 -7.58 -5.81 -3.14
C LYS A 70 -8.19 -4.49 -3.63
N GLU A 71 -7.39 -3.65 -4.30
CA GLU A 71 -7.87 -2.45 -4.99
C GLU A 71 -8.87 -2.79 -6.11
N GLY A 72 -8.59 -3.82 -6.90
CA GLY A 72 -9.53 -4.32 -7.91
C GLY A 72 -10.87 -4.75 -7.28
N TRP A 73 -10.80 -5.52 -6.20
CA TRP A 73 -11.99 -5.96 -5.45
C TRP A 73 -12.79 -4.80 -4.87
N TRP A 74 -12.11 -3.82 -4.27
CA TRP A 74 -12.75 -2.60 -3.74
C TRP A 74 -13.56 -1.87 -4.81
N ARG A 75 -13.02 -1.73 -6.02
CA ARG A 75 -13.71 -1.01 -7.11
C ARG A 75 -14.97 -1.72 -7.58
N GLU A 76 -14.98 -3.05 -7.50
CA GLU A 76 -16.11 -3.87 -7.93
C GLU A 76 -17.17 -4.03 -6.84
N TYR A 77 -16.74 -4.22 -5.58
CA TYR A 77 -17.63 -4.64 -4.48
C TYR A 77 -17.75 -3.61 -3.34
N ARG A 78 -16.94 -2.54 -3.34
CA ARG A 78 -16.85 -1.54 -2.28
C ARG A 78 -16.52 -2.13 -0.90
N GLU A 79 -15.77 -3.22 -0.91
CA GLU A 79 -15.26 -3.93 0.26
C GLU A 79 -13.75 -4.11 0.14
N TRP A 80 -13.01 -3.93 1.22
CA TRP A 80 -11.58 -4.23 1.23
C TRP A 80 -11.37 -5.68 1.65
N LEU A 81 -10.77 -6.50 0.78
CA LEU A 81 -10.67 -7.93 1.00
C LEU A 81 -9.57 -8.29 2.01
N GLY A 82 -9.94 -8.87 3.15
CA GLY A 82 -9.01 -9.30 4.20
C GLY A 82 -8.50 -8.14 5.06
N ASP A 83 -7.31 -8.28 5.63
CA ASP A 83 -6.79 -7.30 6.60
C ASP A 83 -6.68 -5.88 6.02
N GLU A 84 -7.21 -4.91 6.75
CA GLU A 84 -7.11 -3.49 6.45
C GLU A 84 -6.38 -2.77 7.59
N ALA A 85 -5.44 -1.89 7.24
CA ALA A 85 -4.88 -0.98 8.23
C ALA A 85 -5.91 0.11 8.55
N PRO A 86 -6.02 0.57 9.80
CA PRO A 86 -6.94 1.65 10.12
C PRO A 86 -6.43 2.98 9.50
N HIS A 87 -7.15 3.51 8.52
CA HIS A 87 -6.88 4.84 7.94
C HIS A 87 -8.15 5.45 7.31
N GLY A 88 -8.28 6.77 7.41
CA GLY A 88 -9.47 7.51 7.00
C GLY A 88 -10.55 7.61 8.10
N PRO A 89 -11.69 8.29 7.86
CA PRO A 89 -12.74 8.52 8.88
C PRO A 89 -13.32 7.23 9.51
N HIS A 90 -13.10 6.07 8.87
CA HIS A 90 -13.45 4.74 9.40
C HIS A 90 -12.51 4.22 10.51
N ALA A 91 -11.39 4.90 10.78
CA ALA A 91 -10.49 4.55 11.89
C ALA A 91 -11.09 4.78 13.28
N LYS A 92 -12.28 5.42 13.39
CA LYS A 92 -12.91 5.74 14.69
C LYS A 92 -13.75 4.61 15.29
N GLU A 93 -13.91 3.47 14.63
CA GLU A 93 -14.81 2.40 15.09
C GLU A 93 -14.12 1.14 15.62
N ALA A 94 -12.79 1.03 15.50
CA ALA A 94 -12.03 -0.07 16.09
C ALA A 94 -11.52 0.33 17.49
N ASN A 95 -12.40 0.24 18.49
CA ASN A 95 -12.08 0.34 19.92
C ASN A 95 -12.32 -1.00 20.60
#